data_AF-T1BUG6-F1
#
_entry.id   AF-T1BUG6-F1
#
_cell.length_a   1.000
_cell.length_b   1.000
_cell.length_c   1.000
_cell.angle_alpha   90.00
_cell.angle_beta   90.00
_cell.angle_gamma   90.00
#
_symmetry.space_group_name_H-M   'P 1'
#
loop_
_entity.id
_entity.type
_entity.pdbx_description
1 polymer ?
#
loop_
_entity_poly.entity_id
_entity_poly.type
_entity_poly.pdbx_seq_one_letter_code
_entity_poly.pdbx_strand_id
1 'polypeptide(L)'
;TLSNPFDFHTHIWFDRPRLRSLFSIVQGAGYDAVGLLIDCPPQQEADAASYLAVIEEFEAASKETRARTALVSSLPESLPAQVRLRCLAAGIAPLQGQREALEALDLAAGIGESWARGARVELVKPRRDTPPHAPTGEPRARTLTEYQGKAALAASGVPIPASRLVAPDAAADAAADIGFPVV
;
A
#
# COMPACT_ATOMS: atom_id res chain seq x y z
N THR A 1 -0.62 -28.60 -14.54
CA THR A 1 -0.83 -27.18 -14.19
C THR A 1 -0.11 -26.91 -12.88
N LEU A 2 0.44 -25.71 -12.68
CA LEU A 2 0.96 -25.29 -11.37
C LEU A 2 -0.21 -24.93 -10.46
N SER A 3 -0.27 -25.49 -9.26
CA SER A 3 -1.32 -25.18 -8.29
C SER A 3 -1.04 -23.87 -7.56
N ASN A 4 -2.08 -23.17 -7.08
CA ASN A 4 -1.98 -21.99 -6.23
C ASN A 4 -2.80 -22.23 -4.95
N PRO A 5 -2.19 -22.26 -3.74
CA PRO A 5 -0.77 -22.03 -3.47
C PRO A 5 0.13 -23.18 -3.99
N PHE A 6 1.35 -22.83 -4.37
CA PHE A 6 2.39 -23.78 -4.76
C PHE A 6 3.34 -24.01 -3.58
N ASP A 7 3.27 -25.20 -3.00
CA ASP A 7 4.16 -25.61 -1.91
C ASP A 7 5.39 -26.34 -2.50
N PHE A 8 6.57 -25.70 -2.43
CA PHE A 8 7.81 -26.33 -2.86
C PHE A 8 8.59 -26.88 -1.65
N HIS A 9 9.04 -28.11 -1.77
CA HIS A 9 9.79 -28.76 -0.69
C HIS A 9 11.17 -28.14 -0.50
N THR A 10 11.54 -27.88 0.75
CA THR A 10 12.82 -27.29 1.18
C THR A 10 14.05 -28.16 0.88
N HIS A 11 13.90 -29.35 0.30
CA HIS A 11 15.04 -30.17 -0.13
C HIS A 11 15.98 -29.47 -1.14
N ILE A 12 15.48 -28.48 -1.90
CA ILE A 12 16.29 -27.65 -2.82
C ILE A 12 16.79 -26.34 -2.18
N TRP A 13 16.56 -26.10 -0.89
CA TRP A 13 16.85 -24.80 -0.23
C TRP A 13 18.30 -24.32 -0.40
N PHE A 14 19.25 -25.26 -0.49
CA PHE A 14 20.67 -24.96 -0.67
C PHE A 14 21.16 -25.20 -2.12
N ASP A 15 20.28 -25.59 -3.03
CA ASP A 15 20.57 -25.80 -4.45
C ASP A 15 20.10 -24.58 -5.25
N ARG A 16 20.96 -23.55 -5.29
CA ARG A 16 20.69 -22.28 -5.99
C ARG A 16 20.28 -22.48 -7.46
N PRO A 17 20.96 -23.30 -8.28
CA PRO A 17 20.53 -23.58 -9.65
C PRO A 17 19.10 -24.14 -9.74
N ARG A 18 18.72 -25.08 -8.86
CA ARG A 18 17.36 -25.62 -8.84
C ARG A 18 16.33 -24.60 -8.38
N LEU A 19 16.66 -23.78 -7.38
CA LEU A 19 15.81 -22.67 -6.95
C LEU A 19 15.58 -21.67 -8.08
N ARG A 20 16.65 -21.24 -8.77
CA ARG A 20 16.54 -20.37 -9.94
C ARG A 20 15.61 -20.94 -10.99
N SER A 21 15.83 -22.20 -11.37
CA SER A 21 15.02 -22.90 -12.37
C SER A 21 13.54 -22.97 -11.95
N LEU A 22 13.27 -23.34 -10.69
CA LEU A 22 11.92 -23.37 -10.14
C LEU A 22 11.26 -21.99 -10.22
N PHE A 23 11.93 -20.95 -9.75
CA PHE A 23 11.36 -19.60 -9.73
C PHE A 23 11.15 -19.05 -11.13
N SER A 24 12.05 -19.28 -12.09
CA SER A 24 11.85 -18.88 -13.48
C SER A 24 10.64 -19.59 -14.10
N ILE A 25 10.40 -20.87 -13.78
CA ILE A 25 9.20 -21.60 -14.22
C ILE A 25 7.93 -21.02 -13.60
N VAL A 26 7.90 -20.81 -12.29
CA VAL A 26 6.70 -20.31 -11.57
C VAL A 26 6.37 -18.88 -12.01
N GLN A 27 7.37 -18.00 -12.11
CA GLN A 27 7.19 -16.62 -12.56
C GLN A 27 6.82 -16.52 -14.04
N GLY A 28 7.27 -17.46 -14.87
CA GLY A 28 6.91 -17.57 -16.28
C GLY A 28 5.56 -18.26 -16.56
N ALA A 29 4.83 -18.69 -15.53
CA ALA A 29 3.61 -19.50 -15.69
C ALA A 29 2.37 -18.71 -16.15
N GLY A 30 2.49 -17.41 -16.40
CA GLY A 30 1.41 -16.56 -16.91
C GLY A 30 0.46 -16.01 -15.82
N TYR A 31 0.89 -15.98 -14.57
CA TYR A 31 0.14 -15.33 -13.48
C TYR A 31 0.33 -13.81 -13.52
N ASP A 32 -0.71 -13.06 -13.14
CA ASP A 32 -0.67 -11.60 -13.05
C ASP A 32 0.29 -11.07 -11.98
N ALA A 33 0.50 -11.85 -10.91
CA ALA A 33 1.47 -11.61 -9.88
C ALA A 33 1.96 -12.93 -9.26
N VAL A 34 3.23 -12.96 -8.83
CA VAL A 34 3.83 -14.12 -8.16
C VAL A 34 4.43 -13.71 -6.81
N GLY A 35 3.90 -14.28 -5.73
CA GLY A 35 4.37 -14.06 -4.37
C GLY A 35 5.28 -15.19 -3.90
N LEU A 36 6.43 -14.86 -3.30
CA LEU A 36 7.21 -15.79 -2.48
C LEU A 36 6.90 -15.52 -1.01
N LEU A 37 6.25 -16.48 -0.34
CA LEU A 37 6.07 -16.45 1.11
C LEU A 37 7.35 -16.93 1.80
N ILE A 38 8.01 -16.06 2.55
CA ILE A 38 9.24 -16.39 3.30
C ILE A 38 9.40 -15.47 4.51
N ASP A 39 9.71 -16.09 5.64
CA ASP A 39 9.98 -15.37 6.90
C ASP A 39 11.47 -15.44 7.20
N CYS A 40 12.13 -14.27 7.26
CA CYS A 40 13.52 -14.20 7.66
C CYS A 40 13.60 -14.15 9.19
N PRO A 41 14.53 -14.89 9.81
CA PRO A 41 14.74 -14.75 11.24
C PRO A 41 15.20 -13.34 11.60
N PRO A 42 14.94 -12.86 12.84
CA PRO A 42 15.51 -11.61 13.33
C PRO A 42 17.04 -11.67 13.27
N GLN A 43 17.65 -10.68 12.61
CA GLN A 43 19.09 -10.67 12.31
C GLN A 43 19.99 -10.72 13.56
N GLN A 44 19.49 -10.25 14.71
CA GLN A 44 20.22 -10.27 15.99
C GLN A 44 20.11 -11.63 16.69
N GLU A 45 19.15 -12.48 16.29
CA GLU A 45 18.82 -13.73 16.97
C GLU A 45 19.29 -14.95 16.20
N ALA A 46 19.35 -14.89 14.87
CA ALA A 46 19.78 -16.01 14.04
C ALA A 46 20.34 -15.59 12.67
N ASP A 47 21.08 -16.51 12.05
CA ASP A 47 21.63 -16.34 10.72
C ASP A 47 20.54 -16.36 9.64
N ALA A 48 20.43 -15.25 8.89
CA ALA A 48 19.48 -15.09 7.78
C ALA A 48 20.09 -15.44 6.42
N ALA A 49 21.37 -15.83 6.33
CA ALA A 49 22.08 -15.99 5.05
C ALA A 49 21.41 -16.98 4.08
N SER A 50 20.88 -18.09 4.59
CA SER A 50 20.21 -19.09 3.74
C SER A 50 18.88 -18.58 3.17
N TYR A 51 18.13 -17.78 3.93
CA TYR A 51 16.90 -17.13 3.48
C TYR A 51 17.21 -16.05 2.44
N LEU A 52 18.25 -15.25 2.71
CA LEU A 52 18.73 -14.26 1.75
C LEU A 52 19.11 -14.93 0.44
N ALA A 53 19.82 -16.06 0.46
CA ALA A 53 20.18 -16.83 -0.73
C ALA A 53 18.95 -17.20 -1.58
N VAL A 54 17.88 -17.70 -0.96
CA VAL A 54 16.62 -18.00 -1.65
C VAL A 54 16.00 -16.74 -2.27
N ILE A 55 16.02 -15.61 -1.56
CA ILE A 55 15.51 -14.33 -2.06
C ILE A 55 16.32 -13.85 -3.28
N GLU A 56 17.63 -14.05 -3.32
CA GLU A 56 18.44 -13.70 -4.52
C GLU A 56 18.09 -14.59 -5.73
N GLU A 57 17.79 -15.87 -5.46
CA GLU A 57 17.31 -16.81 -6.49
C GLU A 57 15.88 -16.51 -6.96
N PHE A 58 15.05 -15.89 -6.13
CA PHE A 58 13.77 -15.36 -6.57
C PHE A 58 13.94 -14.05 -7.37
N GLU A 59 14.84 -13.18 -6.90
CA GLU A 59 15.13 -11.86 -7.46
C GLU A 59 15.63 -11.92 -8.90
N ALA A 60 16.70 -12.66 -9.18
CA ALA A 60 17.20 -12.70 -10.56
C ALA A 60 16.25 -13.45 -11.54
N ALA A 61 15.36 -14.32 -11.07
CA ALA A 61 14.32 -14.93 -11.90
C ALA A 61 13.29 -13.86 -12.28
N SER A 62 13.00 -12.94 -11.37
CA SER A 62 12.11 -11.79 -11.63
C SER A 62 12.70 -10.87 -12.68
N LYS A 63 14.02 -10.65 -12.65
CA LYS A 63 14.72 -9.86 -13.68
C LYS A 63 14.67 -10.53 -15.06
N GLU A 64 14.77 -11.85 -15.13
CA GLU A 64 14.72 -12.62 -16.38
C GLU A 64 13.30 -12.67 -16.96
N THR A 65 12.31 -12.99 -16.14
CA THR A 65 10.91 -13.18 -16.57
C THR A 65 10.14 -11.88 -16.71
N ARG A 66 10.58 -10.81 -16.04
CA ARG A 66 9.87 -9.53 -15.87
C ARG A 66 8.49 -9.70 -15.23
N ALA A 67 8.30 -10.76 -14.44
CA ALA A 67 7.07 -11.00 -13.71
C ALA A 67 6.83 -9.91 -12.65
N ARG A 68 5.55 -9.64 -12.34
CA ARG A 68 5.19 -8.78 -11.21
C ARG A 68 5.34 -9.61 -9.94
N THR A 69 6.40 -9.37 -9.19
CA THR A 69 6.76 -10.22 -8.05
C THR A 69 6.59 -9.51 -6.71
N ALA A 70 6.15 -10.26 -5.71
CA ALA A 70 6.09 -9.82 -4.32
C ALA A 70 6.85 -10.79 -3.41
N LEU A 71 7.48 -10.24 -2.37
CA LEU A 71 7.94 -11.01 -1.22
C LEU A 71 6.88 -10.86 -0.13
N VAL A 72 6.37 -11.96 0.40
CA VAL A 72 5.31 -11.97 1.39
C VAL A 72 5.87 -12.57 2.67
N SER A 73 5.60 -11.93 3.81
CA SER A 73 5.88 -12.53 5.13
C SER A 73 4.60 -13.03 5.77
N SER A 74 4.68 -14.05 6.63
CA SER A 74 3.51 -14.57 7.34
C SER A 74 2.96 -13.54 8.32
N LEU A 75 3.84 -12.91 9.10
CA LEU A 75 3.56 -11.85 10.05
C LEU A 75 4.17 -10.51 9.60
N PRO A 76 3.53 -9.37 9.89
CA PRO A 76 4.07 -8.05 9.50
C PRO A 76 5.50 -7.78 10.00
N GLU A 77 5.85 -8.31 11.18
CA GLU A 77 7.14 -8.11 11.85
C GLU A 77 8.25 -9.03 11.31
N SER A 78 7.88 -10.11 10.61
CA SER A 78 8.79 -11.17 10.15
C SER A 78 9.54 -10.84 8.85
N LEU A 79 9.46 -9.59 8.39
CA LEU A 79 10.19 -9.09 7.24
C LEU A 79 11.17 -7.97 7.62
N PRO A 80 12.45 -8.26 7.88
CA PRO A 80 13.44 -7.28 8.31
C PRO A 80 13.62 -6.11 7.33
N ALA A 81 13.93 -4.92 7.86
CA ALA A 81 14.07 -3.69 7.07
C ALA A 81 15.08 -3.82 5.91
N GLN A 82 16.21 -4.50 6.14
CA GLN A 82 17.22 -4.74 5.11
C GLN A 82 16.66 -5.55 3.93
N VAL A 83 15.84 -6.57 4.20
CA VAL A 83 15.20 -7.39 3.16
C VAL A 83 14.20 -6.58 2.37
N ARG A 84 13.41 -5.73 3.04
CA ARG A 84 12.45 -4.84 2.36
C ARG A 84 13.13 -3.85 1.43
N LEU A 85 14.20 -3.21 1.90
CA LEU A 85 14.99 -2.27 1.09
C LEU A 85 15.60 -2.96 -0.14
N ARG A 86 16.10 -4.20 0.02
CA ARG A 86 16.56 -5.02 -1.11
C ARG A 86 15.46 -5.30 -2.12
N CYS A 87 14.28 -5.71 -1.64
CA CYS A 87 13.13 -5.98 -2.52
C CYS A 87 12.76 -4.75 -3.33
N LEU A 88 12.62 -3.59 -2.68
CA LEU A 88 12.32 -2.33 -3.35
C LEU A 88 13.38 -1.96 -4.41
N ALA A 89 14.66 -2.11 -4.06
CA ALA A 89 15.76 -1.86 -5.01
C ALA A 89 15.73 -2.81 -6.22
N ALA A 90 15.16 -4.00 -6.06
CA ALA A 90 15.00 -4.99 -7.11
C ALA A 90 13.67 -4.91 -7.87
N GLY A 91 12.77 -3.98 -7.53
CA GLY A 91 11.43 -3.89 -8.13
C GLY A 91 10.45 -4.96 -7.63
N ILE A 92 10.73 -5.59 -6.49
CA ILE A 92 9.88 -6.58 -5.83
C ILE A 92 9.11 -5.88 -4.71
N ALA A 93 7.80 -6.08 -4.63
CA ALA A 93 6.99 -5.50 -3.56
C ALA A 93 7.18 -6.29 -2.24
N PRO A 94 7.69 -5.67 -1.16
CA PRO A 94 7.79 -6.34 0.15
C PRO A 94 6.46 -6.20 0.92
N LEU A 95 5.59 -7.18 0.80
CA LEU A 95 4.29 -7.22 1.46
C LEU A 95 4.44 -7.85 2.85
N GLN A 96 4.18 -7.06 3.89
CA GLN A 96 4.38 -7.44 5.29
C GLN A 96 3.08 -8.02 5.87
N GLY A 97 3.03 -9.33 6.10
CA GLY A 97 1.86 -10.04 6.60
C GLY A 97 1.05 -10.70 5.50
N GLN A 98 0.63 -11.96 5.73
CA GLN A 98 -0.04 -12.76 4.69
C GLN A 98 -1.42 -12.19 4.35
N ARG A 99 -2.18 -11.77 5.35
CA ARG A 99 -3.53 -11.22 5.16
C ARG A 99 -3.45 -9.91 4.37
N GLU A 100 -2.59 -9.02 4.80
CA GLU A 100 -2.36 -7.70 4.20
C GLU A 100 -1.86 -7.84 2.78
N ALA A 101 -0.99 -8.82 2.50
CA ALA A 101 -0.50 -9.10 1.16
C ALA A 101 -1.62 -9.53 0.22
N LEU A 102 -2.51 -10.42 0.65
CA LEU A 102 -3.64 -10.88 -0.17
C LEU A 102 -4.64 -9.74 -0.44
N GLU A 103 -4.94 -8.92 0.57
CA GLU A 103 -5.79 -7.74 0.42
C GLU A 103 -5.17 -6.71 -0.53
N ALA A 104 -3.87 -6.45 -0.41
CA ALA A 104 -3.15 -5.54 -1.30
C ALA A 104 -3.14 -6.03 -2.75
N LEU A 105 -2.99 -7.35 -2.98
CA LEU A 105 -3.01 -7.94 -4.32
C LEU A 105 -4.41 -7.84 -4.97
N ASP A 106 -5.48 -8.08 -4.21
CA ASP A 106 -6.86 -7.94 -4.69
C ASP A 106 -7.17 -6.48 -5.08
N LEU A 107 -6.84 -5.53 -4.20
CA LEU A 107 -6.99 -4.10 -4.46
C LEU A 107 -6.14 -3.65 -5.66
N ALA A 108 -4.91 -4.15 -5.79
CA ALA A 108 -4.04 -3.86 -6.92
C ALA A 108 -4.62 -4.36 -8.25
N ALA A 109 -5.25 -5.54 -8.25
CA ALA A 109 -5.97 -6.05 -9.42
C ALA A 109 -7.13 -5.13 -9.81
N GLY A 110 -7.98 -4.73 -8.86
CA GLY A 110 -9.08 -3.80 -9.12
C GLY A 110 -8.62 -2.42 -9.63
N ILE A 111 -7.52 -1.90 -9.09
CA ILE A 111 -6.87 -0.68 -9.60
C ILE A 111 -6.40 -0.89 -11.04
N GLY A 112 -5.72 -2.00 -11.32
CA GLY A 112 -5.23 -2.35 -12.65
C GLY A 112 -6.34 -2.43 -13.69
N GLU A 113 -7.47 -3.06 -13.36
CA GLU A 113 -8.65 -3.10 -14.22
C GLU A 113 -9.23 -1.71 -14.49
N SER A 114 -9.32 -0.87 -13.45
CA SER A 114 -9.82 0.50 -13.58
C SER A 114 -8.95 1.31 -14.55
N TRP A 115 -7.63 1.20 -14.42
CA TRP A 115 -6.68 1.85 -15.33
C TRP A 115 -6.77 1.30 -16.75
N ALA A 116 -6.95 -0.01 -16.92
CA ALA A 116 -7.14 -0.63 -18.23
C ALA A 116 -8.42 -0.13 -18.94
N ARG A 117 -9.45 0.26 -18.18
CA ARG A 117 -10.68 0.91 -18.71
C ARG A 117 -10.50 2.40 -19.04
N GLY A 118 -9.29 2.93 -18.97
CA GLY A 118 -8.98 4.31 -19.34
C GLY A 118 -9.15 5.33 -18.21
N ALA A 119 -9.25 4.89 -16.95
CA ALA A 119 -9.16 5.80 -15.81
C ALA A 119 -7.81 6.52 -15.84
N ARG A 120 -7.84 7.86 -15.96
CA ARG A 120 -6.63 8.67 -15.86
C ARG A 120 -6.31 8.89 -14.40
N VAL A 121 -5.13 8.46 -13.98
CA VAL A 121 -4.58 8.83 -12.67
C VAL A 121 -4.01 10.23 -12.79
N GLU A 122 -4.68 11.19 -12.19
CA GLU A 122 -4.14 12.53 -12.01
C GLU A 122 -3.70 12.69 -10.56
N LEU A 123 -2.40 12.93 -10.36
CA LEU A 123 -1.89 13.33 -9.06
C LEU A 123 -2.27 14.80 -8.82
N VAL A 124 -3.45 15.01 -8.25
CA VAL A 124 -3.90 16.34 -7.85
C VAL A 124 -3.13 16.75 -6.60
N LYS A 125 -2.06 17.54 -6.80
CA LYS A 125 -1.39 18.21 -5.70
C LYS A 125 -2.23 19.43 -5.30
N PRO A 126 -2.40 19.72 -4.00
CA PRO A 126 -2.97 20.99 -3.57
C PRO A 126 -2.21 22.13 -4.26
N ARG A 127 -2.93 23.10 -4.82
CA ARG A 127 -2.31 24.30 -5.39
C ARG A 127 -1.46 24.97 -4.31
N ARG A 128 -0.14 24.94 -4.46
CA ARG A 128 0.80 25.73 -3.66
C ARG A 128 0.77 27.16 -4.18
N ASP A 129 -0.35 27.85 -4.00
CA ASP A 129 -0.45 29.26 -4.40
C ASP A 129 0.27 30.18 -3.40
N THR A 130 0.94 29.62 -2.38
CA THR A 130 1.84 30.37 -1.49
C THR A 130 3.13 29.57 -1.24
N PRO A 131 4.33 30.12 -1.58
CA PRO A 131 5.59 29.57 -1.11
C PRO A 131 5.67 29.64 0.43
N PRO A 132 6.45 28.76 1.10
CA PRO A 132 6.59 28.73 2.56
C PRO A 132 7.10 30.06 3.17
N HIS A 133 7.64 30.96 2.33
CA HIS A 133 8.27 32.22 2.70
C HIS A 133 7.81 33.38 1.81
N ALA A 134 6.53 33.42 1.41
CA ALA A 134 6.00 34.62 0.76
C ALA A 134 6.16 35.83 1.71
N PRO A 135 6.80 36.93 1.26
CA PRO A 135 6.92 38.14 2.06
C PRO A 135 5.53 38.62 2.50
N THR A 136 5.44 39.13 3.73
CA THR A 136 4.23 39.66 4.38
C THR A 136 3.37 40.49 3.42
N GLY A 137 2.28 39.92 2.92
CA GLY A 137 1.38 40.59 1.98
C GLY A 137 0.37 39.71 1.23
N GLU A 138 0.63 38.41 1.07
CA GLU A 138 -0.29 37.46 0.41
C GLU A 138 -1.05 36.57 1.40
N PRO A 139 -2.28 36.09 1.07
CA PRO A 139 -3.23 35.63 2.06
C PRO A 139 -2.73 34.35 2.74
N ARG A 140 -2.38 34.47 4.02
CA ARG A 140 -2.14 33.34 4.93
C ARG A 140 -3.28 32.34 4.79
N ALA A 141 -2.94 31.05 4.76
CA ALA A 141 -3.90 29.98 4.98
C ALA A 141 -4.80 30.37 6.17
N ARG A 142 -6.10 30.51 5.91
CA ARG A 142 -7.07 30.91 6.94
C ARG A 142 -7.76 29.66 7.47
N THR A 143 -7.83 29.53 8.78
CA THR A 143 -8.65 28.49 9.42
C THR A 143 -10.11 28.83 9.19
N LEU A 144 -10.85 27.89 8.58
CA LEU A 144 -12.29 27.98 8.48
C LEU A 144 -12.91 27.51 9.80
N THR A 145 -13.99 28.15 10.23
CA THR A 145 -14.88 27.55 11.23
C THR A 145 -15.46 26.25 10.66
N GLU A 146 -15.92 25.36 11.52
CA GLU A 146 -16.52 24.10 11.08
C GLU A 146 -17.68 24.32 10.10
N TYR A 147 -18.56 25.26 10.38
CA TYR A 147 -19.67 25.63 9.50
C TYR A 147 -19.17 26.06 8.11
N GLN A 148 -18.16 26.95 8.06
CA GLN A 148 -17.57 27.40 6.80
C GLN A 148 -16.85 26.26 6.06
N GLY A 149 -16.18 25.36 6.77
CA GLY A 149 -15.51 24.19 6.21
C GLY A 149 -16.51 23.22 5.57
N LYS A 150 -17.60 22.89 6.28
CA LYS A 150 -18.70 22.06 5.77
C LYS A 150 -19.31 22.68 4.51
N ALA A 151 -19.61 23.98 4.54
CA ALA A 151 -20.14 24.69 3.37
C ALA A 151 -19.18 24.62 2.16
N ALA A 152 -17.87 24.78 2.37
CA ALA A 152 -16.88 24.69 1.29
C ALA A 152 -16.76 23.26 0.71
N LEU A 153 -16.85 22.24 1.55
CA LEU A 153 -16.88 20.83 1.13
C LEU A 153 -18.13 20.52 0.30
N ALA A 154 -19.31 20.96 0.76
CA ALA A 154 -20.56 20.81 0.03
C ALA A 154 -20.53 21.50 -1.33
N ALA A 155 -19.98 22.71 -1.41
CA ALA A 155 -19.78 23.43 -2.67
C ALA A 155 -18.86 22.68 -3.66
N SER A 156 -18.00 21.79 -3.15
CA SER A 156 -17.13 20.92 -3.94
C SER A 156 -17.76 19.53 -4.23
N GLY A 157 -19.04 19.33 -3.90
CA GLY A 157 -19.76 18.07 -4.13
C GLY A 157 -19.49 16.97 -3.09
N VAL A 158 -18.77 17.28 -2.01
CA VAL A 158 -18.55 16.33 -0.92
C VAL A 158 -19.81 16.28 -0.05
N PRO A 159 -20.43 15.10 0.17
CA PRO A 159 -21.55 14.97 1.09
C PRO A 159 -21.15 15.40 2.50
N ILE A 160 -21.97 16.24 3.13
CA ILE A 160 -21.76 16.70 4.51
C ILE A 160 -22.94 16.33 5.41
N PRO A 161 -22.71 16.10 6.71
CA PRO A 161 -23.78 16.05 7.69
C PRO A 161 -24.56 17.37 7.75
N ALA A 162 -25.82 17.31 8.17
CA ALA A 162 -26.61 18.51 8.43
C ALA A 162 -25.91 19.41 9.47
N SER A 163 -26.00 20.74 9.27
CA SER A 163 -25.41 21.71 10.19
C SER A 163 -26.26 22.98 10.23
N ARG A 164 -26.23 23.69 11.36
CA ARG A 164 -26.97 24.93 11.59
C ARG A 164 -26.11 25.88 12.42
N LEU A 165 -26.08 27.16 12.04
CA LEU A 165 -25.45 28.21 12.84
C LEU A 165 -26.53 28.87 13.70
N VAL A 166 -26.37 28.83 15.02
CA VAL A 166 -27.33 29.41 15.98
C VAL A 166 -26.59 30.21 17.06
N ALA A 167 -27.32 31.07 17.77
CA ALA A 167 -26.81 31.75 18.95
C ALA A 167 -26.61 30.75 20.11
N PRO A 168 -25.73 31.04 21.10
CA PRO A 168 -25.39 30.10 22.16
C PRO A 168 -26.59 29.62 23.00
N ASP A 169 -27.59 30.47 23.19
CA ASP A 169 -28.81 30.17 23.92
C ASP A 169 -29.72 29.17 23.20
N ALA A 170 -29.67 29.12 21.87
CA ALA A 170 -30.43 28.19 21.04
C ALA A 170 -29.66 26.91 20.67
N ALA A 171 -28.43 26.75 21.16
CA ALA A 171 -27.56 25.62 20.80
C ALA A 171 -28.14 24.25 21.21
N ALA A 172 -28.77 24.17 22.38
CA ALA A 172 -29.34 22.91 22.89
C ALA A 172 -30.51 22.41 22.03
N ASP A 173 -31.43 23.31 21.68
CA ASP A 173 -32.59 22.98 20.84
C ASP A 173 -32.15 22.59 19.43
N ALA A 174 -31.21 23.33 18.84
CA ALA A 174 -30.66 22.99 17.53
C ALA A 174 -29.93 21.64 17.51
N ALA A 175 -29.25 21.28 18.59
CA ALA A 175 -28.60 19.98 18.73
C ALA A 175 -29.62 18.83 18.82
N ALA A 176 -30.72 19.04 19.55
CA ALA A 176 -31.81 18.06 19.64
C ALA A 176 -32.50 17.83 18.28
N ASP A 177 -32.71 18.89 17.50
CA ASP A 177 -33.31 18.82 16.16
C ASP A 177 -32.44 18.07 15.14
N ILE A 178 -31.12 18.35 15.14
CA ILE A 178 -30.18 17.81 14.14
C ILE A 178 -29.70 16.40 14.51
N GLY A 179 -29.67 16.09 15.80
CA GLY A 179 -29.20 14.84 16.36
C GLY A 179 -27.74 14.90 16.80
N PHE A 180 -27.41 14.05 17.78
CA PHE A 180 -26.09 13.95 18.39
C PHE A 180 -25.21 12.89 17.68
N PRO A 181 -23.87 13.03 17.70
CA PRO A 181 -23.11 14.10 18.36
C PRO A 181 -23.05 15.40 17.55
N VAL A 182 -23.00 16.53 18.26
CA VAL A 182 -22.73 17.86 17.71
C VAL A 182 -21.43 18.42 18.30
N VAL A 183 -20.81 19.35 17.59
CA VAL A 183 -19.54 20.04 17.90
C VAL A 183 -19.72 21.55 17.76
#